data_AF-A0A0G1KIN6-F1
#
_entry.id   AF-A0A0G1KIN6-F1
#
_cell.length_a   1.000
_cell.length_b   1.000
_cell.length_c   1.000
_cell.angle_alpha   90.00
_cell.angle_beta   90.00
_cell.angle_gamma   90.00
#
_symmetry.space_group_name_H-M   'P 1'
#
loop_
_entity.id
_entity.type
_entity.pdbx_description
1 polymer ?
#
loop_
_entity_poly.entity_id
_entity_poly.type
_entity_poly.pdbx_seq_one_letter_code
_entity_poly.pdbx_strand_id
1 'polypeptide(L)' 'MHQDLERYLRARRLFKKFTKQKKLFISSWRHPSLHTELLEPKEMKIFSFRIDDKYRAIFIFRDSKTVEIIDINNHYQ' A
#
# COMPACT_ATOMS: atom_id res chain seq x y z
N MET A 1 3.49 1.80 10.59
CA MET A 1 2.65 0.66 10.13
C MET A 1 2.24 -0.09 11.37
N HIS A 2 0.95 -0.41 11.49
CA HIS A 2 0.39 -1.14 12.64
C HIS A 2 0.97 -2.55 12.72
N GLN A 3 1.22 -3.06 13.94
CA GLN A 3 1.82 -4.38 14.15
C GLN A 3 0.98 -5.52 13.54
N ASP A 4 -0.35 -5.36 13.53
CA ASP A 4 -1.26 -6.36 12.98
C ASP A 4 -1.15 -6.50 11.46
N LEU A 5 -0.89 -5.41 10.74
CA LEU A 5 -0.64 -5.44 9.30
C LEU A 5 0.67 -6.17 8.97
N GLU A 6 1.70 -6.03 9.82
CA GLU A 6 2.93 -6.80 9.66
C GLU A 6 2.67 -8.29 9.81
N ARG A 7 1.92 -8.65 10.86
CA ARG A 7 1.54 -10.04 11.13
C ARG A 7 0.73 -10.62 9.96
N TYR A 8 -0.23 -9.84 9.43
CA TYR A 8 -1.02 -10.20 8.26
C TYR A 8 -0.16 -10.48 7.03
N LEU A 9 0.80 -9.59 6.74
CA LEU A 9 1.76 -9.74 5.64
C LEU A 9 2.64 -10.99 5.81
N ARG A 10 3.14 -11.24 7.02
CA ARG A 10 4.01 -12.39 7.30
C ARG A 10 3.25 -13.70 7.16
N ALA A 11 2.04 -13.79 7.72
CA ALA A 11 1.18 -14.97 7.62
C ALA A 11 0.89 -15.37 6.16
N ARG A 12 0.84 -14.40 5.25
CA ARG A 12 0.59 -14.61 3.81
C ARG A 12 1.86 -14.61 2.95
N ARG A 13 3.05 -14.59 3.56
CA ARG A 13 4.35 -14.54 2.86
C ARG A 13 4.51 -13.32 1.94
N LEU A 14 3.78 -12.24 2.21
CA LEU A 14 3.79 -10.98 1.44
C LEU A 14 4.83 -9.98 1.94
N PHE A 15 5.35 -10.16 3.15
CA PHE A 15 6.23 -9.16 3.80
C PHE A 15 7.45 -8.75 2.93
N LYS A 16 8.11 -9.72 2.28
CA LYS A 16 9.24 -9.42 1.36
C LYS A 16 8.80 -8.62 0.14
N LYS A 17 7.65 -8.97 -0.47
CA LYS A 17 7.08 -8.25 -1.62
C LYS A 17 6.70 -6.82 -1.23
N PHE A 18 5.98 -6.67 -0.12
CA PHE A 18 5.63 -5.37 0.46
C PHE A 18 6.87 -4.51 0.69
N THR A 19 7.93 -5.08 1.28
CA THR A 19 9.17 -4.34 1.54
C THR A 19 9.84 -3.84 0.26
N LYS A 20 9.83 -4.65 -0.81
CA LYS A 20 10.31 -4.24 -2.14
C LYS A 20 9.49 -3.06 -2.68
N GLN A 21 8.17 -3.17 -2.65
CA GLN A 21 7.26 -2.12 -3.14
C GLN A 21 7.38 -0.84 -2.28
N LYS A 22 7.51 -0.97 -0.96
CA LYS A 22 7.78 0.16 -0.05
C LYS A 22 9.05 0.93 -0.44
N LYS A 23 10.12 0.25 -0.85
CA LYS A 23 11.34 0.93 -1.32
C LYS A 23 11.08 1.76 -2.58
N LEU A 24 10.31 1.23 -3.54
CA LEU A 24 9.89 1.98 -4.73
C LEU A 24 8.97 3.15 -4.36
N PHE A 25 8.08 2.96 -3.39
CA PHE A 25 7.19 4.01 -2.91
C PHE A 25 7.96 5.19 -2.31
N ILE A 26 8.99 4.91 -1.52
CA ILE A 26 9.85 5.94 -0.91
C ILE A 26 10.62 6.72 -1.97
N SER A 27 11.09 6.08 -3.05
CA SER A 27 11.76 6.79 -4.13
C SER A 27 10.79 7.60 -5.00
N SER A 28 9.62 7.04 -5.30
CA SER A 28 8.53 7.73 -5.98
C SER A 28 7.20 7.01 -5.75
N TRP A 29 6.28 7.67 -5.05
CA TRP A 29 4.95 7.10 -4.79
C TRP A 29 4.09 6.93 -6.06
N ARG A 30 4.49 7.58 -7.17
CA ARG A 30 3.90 7.44 -8.52
C ARG A 30 4.69 6.50 -9.44
N HIS A 31 5.61 5.71 -8.90
CA HIS A 31 6.42 4.80 -9.70
C HIS A 31 5.52 3.80 -10.48
N PRO A 32 5.73 3.59 -11.80
CA PRO A 32 4.81 2.78 -12.62
C PRO A 32 4.56 1.38 -12.08
N SER A 33 5.59 0.70 -11.56
CA SER A 33 5.46 -0.66 -10.97
C SER A 33 4.58 -0.75 -9.71
N LEU A 34 4.28 0.38 -9.06
CA LEU A 34 3.38 0.44 -7.92
C LEU A 34 1.92 0.39 -8.36
N HIS A 35 1.59 0.78 -9.60
CA HIS A 35 0.21 0.92 -10.08
C HIS A 35 -0.66 1.63 -9.02
N THR A 36 -0.22 2.82 -8.61
CA THR A 36 -0.89 3.60 -7.58
C THR A 36 -2.24 4.09 -8.10
N GLU A 37 -3.30 3.86 -7.33
CA GLU A 37 -4.68 4.20 -7.69
C GLU A 37 -5.30 5.06 -6.59
N LEU A 38 -6.06 6.10 -6.97
CA LEU A 38 -6.93 6.85 -6.06
C LEU A 38 -8.25 6.06 -5.95
N LEU A 39 -8.60 5.66 -4.74
CA LEU A 39 -9.83 4.92 -4.48
C LEU A 39 -11.04 5.85 -4.46
N GLU A 40 -12.18 5.31 -4.86
CA GLU A 40 -13.46 5.99 -4.68
C GLU A 40 -13.92 5.89 -3.22
N PRO A 41 -14.59 6.93 -2.69
CA PRO A 41 -14.86 8.21 -3.37
C PRO A 41 -13.66 9.18 -3.28
N LYS A 42 -13.31 9.84 -4.39
CA LYS A 42 -12.06 10.62 -4.56
C LYS A 42 -11.83 11.71 -3.51
N GLU A 43 -12.90 12.29 -2.98
CA GLU A 43 -12.86 13.31 -1.93
C GLU A 43 -12.17 12.84 -0.65
N MET A 44 -12.18 11.53 -0.37
CA MET A 44 -11.51 10.97 0.80
C MET A 44 -9.98 10.91 0.66
N LYS A 45 -9.44 11.10 -0.55
CA LYS A 45 -7.99 11.05 -0.83
C LYS A 45 -7.31 9.80 -0.30
N ILE A 46 -7.98 8.65 -0.42
CA ILE A 46 -7.46 7.34 -0.06
C ILE A 46 -6.82 6.73 -1.29
N PHE A 47 -5.59 6.27 -1.16
CA PHE A 47 -4.86 5.69 -2.28
C PHE A 47 -4.55 4.23 -2.00
N SER A 48 -4.25 3.48 -3.06
CA SER A 48 -3.69 2.14 -2.94
C SER A 48 -2.49 1.96 -3.84
N PHE A 49 -1.55 1.09 -3.45
CA PHE A 49 -0.50 0.62 -4.35
C PHE A 49 -0.36 -0.90 -4.30
N ARG A 50 0.13 -1.45 -5.40
CA ARG A 50 0.30 -2.89 -5.62
C ARG A 50 1.41 -3.46 -4.75
N ILE A 51 1.08 -4.50 -3.98
CA ILE A 51 2.06 -5.38 -3.30
C ILE A 51 2.47 -6.51 -4.25
N ASP A 52 1.47 -7.17 -4.84
CA ASP A 52 1.59 -8.10 -5.96
C ASP A 52 0.31 -8.07 -6.81
N ASP A 53 0.16 -9.01 -7.74
CA ASP A 53 -1.02 -9.10 -8.60
C ASP A 53 -2.34 -9.16 -7.82
N LYS A 54 -2.35 -9.70 -6.60
CA LYS A 54 -3.58 -9.90 -5.81
C LYS A 54 -3.75 -8.89 -4.69
N TYR A 55 -2.67 -8.46 -4.04
CA TYR A 55 -2.74 -7.65 -2.83
C TYR A 55 -2.37 -6.20 -3.07
N ARG A 56 -3.10 -5.28 -2.43
CA ARG A 56 -2.79 -3.85 -2.40
C ARG A 56 -2.64 -3.35 -0.97
N ALA A 57 -1.76 -2.37 -0.79
CA ALA A 57 -1.65 -1.60 0.44
C ALA A 57 -2.46 -0.31 0.27
N ILE A 58 -3.37 -0.04 1.20
CA ILE A 58 -4.16 1.18 1.23
C ILE A 58 -3.47 2.19 2.13
N PHE A 59 -3.36 3.42 1.67
CA PHE A 59 -2.65 4.47 2.38
C PHE A 59 -3.29 5.85 2.24
N ILE A 60 -2.97 6.70 3.20
CA ILE A 60 -3.34 8.12 3.22
C ILE A 60 -2.11 8.98 3.49
N PHE A 61 -2.13 10.21 2.97
CA PHE A 61 -1.15 11.23 3.35
C PHE A 61 -1.60 11.87 4.66
N ARG A 62 -0.75 11.79 5.69
CA ARG A 62 -0.93 12.54 6.94
C ARG A 62 -0.45 13.98 6.79
N ASP A 63 0.60 14.17 6.00
CA ASP A 63 1.14 15.45 5.57
C ASP A 63 1.90 15.27 4.23
N SER A 64 2.62 16.30 3.78
CA SER A 64 3.37 16.29 2.51
C SER A 64 4.50 15.25 2.40
N LYS A 65 4.98 14.71 3.53
CA LYS A 65 6.13 13.78 3.61
C LYS A 65 5.79 12.48 4.34
N THR A 66 4.69 12.46 5.08
CA THR A 66 4.27 11.31 5.89
C THR A 66 3.07 10.62 5.28
N VAL A 67 3.24 9.32 5.03
CA VAL A 67 2.18 8.42 4.57
C VAL A 67 1.93 7.36 5.62
N GLU A 68 0.67 7.04 5.86
CA GLU A 68 0.25 5.93 6.71
C GLU A 68 -0.41 4.84 5.88
N ILE A 69 0.05 3.59 6.06
CA ILE A 69 -0.64 2.41 5.57
C ILE A 69 -1.73 2.07 6.57
N ILE A 70 -2.98 2.16 6.14
CA ILE A 70 -4.17 1.95 6.99
C ILE A 70 -4.76 0.54 6.83
N ASP A 71 -4.53 -0.10 5.69
CA ASP A 71 -5.04 -1.46 5.45
C ASP A 71 -4.25 -2.20 4.35
N ILE A 72 -4.40 -3.51 4.28
CA ILE A 72 -3.87 -4.39 3.23
C ILE A 72 -4.97 -5.35 2.79
N ASN A 73 -5.47 -5.16 1.56
CA ASN A 73 -6.58 -5.92 1.03
C ASN A 73 -6.17 -6.85 -0.12
N ASN A 74 -6.95 -7.90 -0.33
CA ASN A 74 -6.95 -8.65 -1.58
C ASN A 74 -7.86 -7.91 -2.55
N HIS A 75 -7.31 -7.38 -3.64
CA HIS A 75 -8.05 -6.59 -4.63
C HIS A 75 -8.96 -7.46 -5.51
N TYR A 76 -8.80 -8.79 -5.49
CA TYR A 76 -9.73 -9.73 -6.09
C TYR A 76 -10.74 -10.18 -5.02
N GLN A 77 -11.84 -9.44 -4.90
CA GLN A 77 -13.14 -9.93 -4.41
C GLN A 77 -14.17 -9.80 -5.52
#